data_AF-A0A7S1GV81-F1
#
_entry.id   AF-A0A7S1GV81-F1
#
_cell.length_a   1.000
_cell.length_b   1.000
_cell.length_c   1.000
_cell.angle_alpha   90.00
_cell.angle_beta   90.00
_cell.angle_gamma   90.00
#
_symmetry.space_group_name_H-M   'P 1'
#
loop_
_entity.id
_entity.type
_entity.pdbx_description
1 polymer ?
#
loop_
_entity_poly.entity_id
_entity_poly.type
_entity_poly.pdbx_seq_one_letter_code
_entity_poly.pdbx_strand_id
1 'polypeptide(L)'
;MDLEDVVSCLDCRTSCPSNTYLGDVCPGDGTSDRECLDCTRCTAGFYTQGVCDGTSTDDRVSCVACSGCGEGEYFQVQCSGATDQDTTSCLTCQASCGEGNFKVISCDGTTFDDVTECQ
;
A
#
# COMPACT_ATOMS: atom_id res chain seq x y z
N MET A 1 -50.01 29.18 15.07
CA MET A 1 -48.85 29.17 14.16
C MET A 1 -48.35 27.75 14.18
N ASP A 2 -48.91 26.95 13.27
CA ASP A 2 -48.56 25.55 13.12
C ASP A 2 -47.16 25.48 12.50
N LEU A 3 -46.19 25.05 13.31
CA LEU A 3 -44.90 24.61 12.81
C LEU A 3 -45.16 23.25 12.17
N GLU A 4 -45.38 23.22 10.86
CA GLU A 4 -45.34 21.98 10.11
C GLU A 4 -43.94 21.39 10.26
N ASP A 5 -43.85 20.24 10.94
CA ASP A 5 -42.67 19.39 10.93
C ASP A 5 -42.53 18.83 9.51
N VAL A 6 -41.80 19.55 8.65
CA VAL A 6 -41.53 19.11 7.29
C VAL A 6 -40.51 17.97 7.37
N VAL A 7 -41.01 16.73 7.34
CA VAL A 7 -40.16 15.56 7.15
C VAL A 7 -39.67 15.57 5.70
N SER A 8 -38.39 15.94 5.52
CA SER A 8 -37.71 15.87 4.22
C SER A 8 -36.70 14.72 4.21
N CYS A 9 -36.64 14.01 3.08
CA CYS A 9 -35.59 13.04 2.82
C CYS A 9 -34.38 13.77 2.25
N LEU A 10 -33.19 13.41 2.74
CA LEU A 10 -31.93 13.87 2.17
C LEU A 10 -31.42 12.83 1.17
N ASP A 11 -30.73 13.30 0.13
CA ASP A 11 -30.01 12.42 -0.78
C ASP A 11 -28.85 11.75 -0.04
N CYS A 12 -28.61 10.46 -0.34
CA CYS A 12 -27.48 9.74 0.20
C CYS A 12 -26.16 10.37 -0.26
N ARG A 13 -25.13 10.29 0.59
CA ARG A 13 -23.76 10.65 0.23
C ARG A 13 -23.33 9.95 -1.06
N THR A 14 -22.72 10.72 -1.95
CA THR A 14 -22.20 10.24 -3.24
C THR A 14 -20.67 10.21 -3.31
N SER A 15 -19.98 10.76 -2.29
CA SER A 15 -18.53 10.74 -2.21
C SER A 15 -18.02 10.78 -0.77
N CYS A 16 -16.81 10.26 -0.58
CA CYS A 16 -16.08 10.25 0.68
C CYS A 16 -14.74 10.99 0.56
N PRO A 17 -14.07 11.31 1.68
CA PRO A 17 -12.71 11.85 1.65
C PRO A 17 -11.71 10.89 0.97
N SER A 18 -10.58 11.43 0.51
CA SER A 18 -9.48 10.61 -0.04
C SER A 18 -9.00 9.56 0.98
N ASN A 19 -8.56 8.41 0.47
CA ASN A 19 -8.18 7.21 1.25
C ASN A 19 -9.36 6.43 1.87
N THR A 20 -10.59 6.74 1.47
CA THR A 20 -11.77 5.92 1.79
C THR A 20 -12.58 5.58 0.54
N TYR A 21 -13.48 4.60 0.63
CA TYR A 21 -14.49 4.27 -0.38
C TYR A 21 -15.89 4.34 0.23
N LEU A 22 -16.89 4.46 -0.63
CA LEU A 22 -18.28 4.65 -0.23
C LEU A 22 -18.89 3.30 0.17
N GLY A 23 -19.44 3.18 1.38
CA GLY A 23 -20.16 1.99 1.79
C GLY A 23 -21.43 1.77 0.95
N ASP A 24 -21.77 0.51 0.70
CA ASP A 24 -22.86 0.13 -0.21
C ASP A 24 -24.26 0.54 0.25
N VAL A 25 -24.46 0.71 1.56
CA VAL A 25 -25.80 0.78 2.16
C VAL A 25 -26.19 2.23 2.46
N CYS A 26 -27.20 2.71 1.75
CA CYS A 26 -28.04 3.83 2.18
C CYS A 26 -29.44 3.27 2.47
N PRO A 27 -29.80 3.06 3.75
CA PRO A 27 -30.91 2.17 4.09
C PRO A 27 -32.29 2.81 3.85
N GLY A 28 -32.38 4.15 3.84
CA GLY A 28 -33.61 4.88 3.47
C GLY A 28 -34.78 4.71 4.45
N ASP A 29 -34.60 3.97 5.54
CA ASP A 29 -35.59 3.66 6.56
C ASP A 29 -35.28 4.28 7.93
N GLY A 30 -34.23 5.12 8.00
CA GLY A 30 -33.76 5.76 9.22
C GLY A 30 -32.93 7.03 8.97
N THR A 31 -32.16 7.43 9.98
CA THR A 31 -31.34 8.66 9.95
C THR A 31 -29.89 8.42 9.58
N SER A 32 -29.55 7.22 9.10
CA SER A 32 -28.18 6.83 8.74
C SER A 32 -27.94 7.00 7.24
N ASP A 33 -26.77 7.55 6.91
CA ASP A 33 -26.26 7.68 5.54
C ASP A 33 -25.18 6.62 5.27
N ARG A 34 -24.65 6.56 4.05
CA ARG A 34 -23.52 5.71 3.69
C ARG A 34 -22.30 6.02 4.54
N GLU A 35 -21.65 4.98 5.03
CA GLU A 35 -20.36 5.09 5.71
C GLU A 35 -19.21 5.32 4.71
N CYS A 36 -18.12 5.93 5.18
CA CYS A 36 -16.87 5.95 4.42
C CYS A 36 -15.94 4.91 5.04
N LEU A 37 -15.55 3.93 4.25
CA LEU A 37 -14.75 2.80 4.68
C LEU A 37 -13.29 3.02 4.25
N ASP A 38 -12.33 2.70 5.11
CA ASP A 38 -10.91 2.83 4.77
C ASP A 38 -10.54 1.90 3.62
N CYS A 39 -9.81 2.42 2.63
CA CYS A 39 -9.23 1.57 1.60
C CYS A 39 -8.06 0.73 2.13
N THR A 40 -7.77 -0.35 1.40
CA THR A 40 -6.64 -1.24 1.66
C THR A 40 -5.34 -0.45 1.74
N ARG A 41 -4.54 -0.76 2.76
CA ARG A 41 -3.19 -0.26 2.94
C ARG A 41 -2.20 -1.41 2.77
N CYS A 42 -1.18 -1.18 1.96
CA CYS A 42 -0.16 -2.18 1.72
C CYS A 42 0.94 -2.11 2.77
N THR A 43 1.53 -3.25 3.10
CA THR A 43 2.70 -3.34 3.99
C THR A 43 3.98 -3.18 3.19
N ALA A 44 5.11 -3.05 3.90
CA ALA A 44 6.43 -3.12 3.27
C ALA A 44 6.60 -4.38 2.41
N GLY A 45 7.32 -4.25 1.29
CA GLY A 45 7.45 -5.30 0.27
C GLY A 45 6.35 -5.29 -0.80
N PHE A 46 5.37 -4.39 -0.67
CA PHE A 46 4.33 -4.17 -1.68
C PHE A 46 4.22 -2.68 -2.02
N TYR A 47 3.67 -2.37 -3.19
CA TYR A 47 3.23 -1.02 -3.57
C TYR A 47 1.73 -1.04 -3.88
N THR A 48 1.08 0.11 -3.74
CA THR A 48 -0.37 0.22 -3.96
C THR A 48 -0.69 0.28 -5.44
N GLN A 49 -1.69 -0.44 -5.90
CA GLN A 49 -2.21 -0.30 -7.27
C GLN A 49 -3.71 -0.07 -7.23
N GLY A 50 -4.17 0.92 -7.99
CA GLY A 50 -5.57 1.33 -8.05
C GLY A 50 -5.80 2.71 -7.45
N VAL A 51 -7.07 3.10 -7.36
CA VAL A 51 -7.48 4.44 -6.94
C VAL A 51 -8.42 4.34 -5.75
N CYS A 52 -8.19 5.19 -4.75
CA CYS A 52 -9.07 5.34 -3.60
C CYS A 52 -9.36 6.83 -3.36
N ASP A 53 -10.32 7.34 -4.12
CA ASP A 53 -10.69 8.76 -4.15
C ASP A 53 -12.03 9.05 -3.46
N GLY A 54 -12.67 8.05 -2.86
CA GLY A 54 -13.97 8.19 -2.20
C GLY A 54 -15.17 8.16 -3.13
N THR A 55 -15.00 7.88 -4.43
CA THR A 55 -16.11 7.87 -5.40
C THR A 55 -16.62 6.48 -5.76
N SER A 56 -15.83 5.43 -5.51
CA SER A 56 -16.24 4.05 -5.72
C SER A 56 -16.98 3.48 -4.50
N THR A 57 -17.86 2.52 -4.75
CA THR A 57 -18.53 1.71 -3.73
C THR A 57 -17.70 0.52 -3.26
N ASP A 58 -16.61 0.25 -3.95
CA ASP A 58 -15.71 -0.85 -3.67
C ASP A 58 -14.31 -0.32 -3.33
N ASP A 59 -13.58 -1.08 -2.53
CA ASP A 59 -12.14 -0.89 -2.40
C ASP A 59 -11.44 -1.34 -3.69
N ARG A 60 -10.88 -0.39 -4.41
CA ARG A 60 -10.16 -0.62 -5.67
C ARG A 60 -8.64 -0.63 -5.48
N VAL A 61 -8.16 -0.60 -4.25
CA VAL A 61 -6.73 -0.72 -3.96
C VAL A 61 -6.35 -2.18 -3.84
N SER A 62 -5.28 -2.54 -4.54
CA SER A 62 -4.63 -3.85 -4.46
C SER A 62 -3.16 -3.67 -4.11
N CYS A 63 -2.58 -4.67 -3.45
CA CYS A 63 -1.16 -4.66 -3.08
C CYS A 63 -0.38 -5.54 -4.04
N VAL A 64 0.55 -4.93 -4.77
CA VAL A 64 1.41 -5.62 -5.73
C VAL A 64 2.78 -5.78 -5.12
N ALA A 65 3.34 -7.00 -5.20
CA ALA A 65 4.67 -7.27 -4.68
C ALA A 65 5.71 -6.41 -5.41
N CYS A 66 6.65 -5.87 -4.66
CA CYS A 66 7.75 -5.11 -5.24
C CYS A 66 8.78 -6.02 -5.89
N SER A 67 9.52 -5.44 -6.82
CA SER A 67 10.61 -6.10 -7.51
C SER A 67 11.68 -6.49 -6.48
N GLY A 68 12.21 -7.70 -6.62
CA GLY A 68 13.44 -8.08 -5.91
C GLY A 68 14.67 -7.42 -6.55
N CYS A 69 15.79 -7.47 -5.85
CA CYS A 69 17.09 -7.14 -6.46
C CYS A 69 17.63 -8.33 -7.27
N GLY A 70 18.55 -8.06 -8.20
CA GLY A 70 19.19 -9.10 -8.99
C GLY A 70 20.22 -9.91 -8.19
N GLU A 71 20.68 -11.01 -8.78
CA GLU A 71 21.85 -11.74 -8.26
C GLU A 71 23.07 -10.80 -8.21
N GLY A 72 23.78 -10.79 -7.09
CA GLY A 72 24.91 -9.88 -6.86
C GLY A 72 24.51 -8.49 -6.34
N GLU A 73 23.23 -8.29 -6.01
CA GLU A 73 22.71 -7.08 -5.37
C GLU A 73 21.97 -7.38 -4.05
N TYR A 74 21.78 -6.35 -3.23
CA TYR A 74 20.99 -6.39 -2.00
C TYR A 74 20.08 -5.15 -1.91
N PHE A 75 19.03 -5.24 -1.09
CA PHE A 75 18.11 -4.12 -0.89
C PHE A 75 18.81 -2.97 -0.17
N GLN A 76 18.83 -1.82 -0.82
CA GLN A 76 19.11 -0.55 -0.13
C GLN A 76 17.83 0.02 0.46
N VAL A 77 16.76 -0.02 -0.33
CA VAL A 77 15.41 0.39 0.06
C VAL A 77 14.46 -0.65 -0.51
N GLN A 78 13.53 -1.14 0.30
CA GLN A 78 12.36 -1.86 -0.18
C GLN A 78 11.18 -0.90 -0.17
N CYS A 79 10.29 -1.01 -1.14
CA CYS A 79 9.04 -0.26 -1.16
C CYS A 79 8.25 -0.43 0.16
N SER A 80 7.56 0.63 0.55
CA SER A 80 6.93 0.74 1.88
C SER A 80 5.44 0.37 1.92
N GLY A 81 4.79 0.24 0.77
CA GLY A 81 3.33 0.12 0.67
C GLY A 81 2.57 1.43 0.79
N ALA A 82 3.27 2.57 0.89
CA ALA A 82 2.64 3.89 1.02
C ALA A 82 2.39 4.61 -0.32
N THR A 83 2.98 4.12 -1.41
CA THR A 83 2.96 4.76 -2.73
C THR A 83 2.54 3.79 -3.81
N ASP A 84 2.10 4.36 -4.93
CA ASP A 84 1.73 3.64 -6.15
C ASP A 84 2.91 3.21 -7.02
N GLN A 85 4.11 3.53 -6.56
CA GLN A 85 5.36 3.21 -7.23
C GLN A 85 6.12 2.16 -6.44
N ASP A 86 6.74 1.26 -7.18
CA ASP A 86 7.80 0.42 -6.66
C ASP A 86 9.06 1.29 -6.47
N THR A 87 9.29 1.70 -5.23
CA THR A 87 10.46 2.50 -4.85
C THR A 87 11.65 1.64 -4.42
N THR A 88 11.67 0.36 -4.79
CA THR A 88 12.76 -0.54 -4.43
C THR A 88 14.05 -0.07 -5.11
N SER A 89 15.12 0.02 -4.33
CA SER A 89 16.46 0.32 -4.83
C SER A 89 17.46 -0.71 -4.34
N CYS A 90 18.42 -1.01 -5.21
CA CYS A 90 19.39 -2.07 -5.01
C CYS A 90 20.80 -1.49 -4.99
N LEU A 91 21.67 -2.12 -4.20
CA LEU A 91 23.11 -1.86 -4.20
C LEU A 91 23.86 -3.13 -4.59
N THR A 92 24.98 -2.96 -5.26
CA THR A 92 25.86 -4.07 -5.63
C THR A 92 26.57 -4.60 -4.39
N CYS A 93 26.58 -5.92 -4.25
CA CYS A 93 27.32 -6.59 -3.20
C CYS A 93 28.83 -6.48 -3.40
N GLN A 94 29.55 -6.67 -2.30
CA GLN A 94 31.00 -6.70 -2.33
C GLN A 94 31.51 -7.82 -3.26
N ALA A 95 32.28 -7.44 -4.27
CA ALA A 95 32.74 -8.37 -5.30
C ALA A 95 33.78 -9.39 -4.76
N SER A 96 34.65 -8.98 -3.83
CA SER A 96 35.71 -9.85 -3.28
C SER A 96 36.06 -9.48 -1.82
N CYS A 97 36.54 -10.45 -1.05
CA CYS A 97 37.00 -10.24 0.33
C CYS A 97 38.52 -9.96 0.45
N GLY A 98 39.24 -9.88 -0.67
CA GLY A 98 40.70 -9.83 -0.66
C GLY A 98 41.35 -11.18 -0.29
N GLU A 99 42.67 -11.26 -0.43
CA GLU A 99 43.44 -12.47 -0.13
C GLU A 99 43.38 -12.80 1.36
N GLY A 100 43.20 -14.09 1.68
CA GLY A 100 43.11 -14.57 3.06
C GLY A 100 41.69 -14.58 3.65
N ASN A 101 40.67 -14.09 2.92
CA ASN A 101 39.28 -14.07 3.38
C ASN A 101 38.33 -14.79 2.41
N PHE A 102 37.19 -15.30 2.88
CA PHE A 102 36.16 -15.95 2.03
C PHE A 102 34.75 -15.42 2.28
N LYS A 103 33.86 -15.56 1.28
CA LYS A 103 32.44 -15.17 1.36
C LYS A 103 31.65 -16.25 2.09
N VAL A 104 30.84 -15.88 3.08
CA VAL A 104 30.06 -16.84 3.89
C VAL A 104 28.67 -17.12 3.33
N ILE A 105 28.00 -16.14 2.72
CA ILE A 105 26.63 -16.27 2.20
C ILE A 105 26.55 -15.69 0.77
N SER A 106 25.62 -16.23 -0.03
CA SER A 106 25.32 -15.74 -1.39
C SER A 106 24.46 -14.48 -1.35
N CYS A 107 24.95 -13.42 -1.99
CA CYS A 107 24.17 -12.22 -2.26
C CYS A 107 23.22 -12.45 -3.44
N ASP A 108 21.94 -12.66 -3.14
CA ASP A 108 20.92 -13.14 -4.07
C ASP A 108 19.76 -12.15 -4.32
N GLY A 109 19.85 -10.93 -3.78
CA GLY A 109 18.84 -9.90 -3.98
C GLY A 109 17.58 -10.03 -3.13
N THR A 110 17.57 -10.91 -2.11
CA THR A 110 16.39 -11.17 -1.27
C THR A 110 16.42 -10.51 0.10
N THR A 111 17.54 -9.87 0.48
CA THR A 111 17.71 -9.27 1.82
C THR A 111 18.32 -7.87 1.74
N PHE A 112 18.29 -7.16 2.87
CA PHE A 112 18.91 -5.84 3.04
C PHE A 112 20.40 -5.90 3.38
N ASP A 113 20.90 -7.10 3.66
CA ASP A 113 22.28 -7.28 4.07
C ASP A 113 23.12 -7.56 2.82
N ASP A 114 24.24 -6.85 2.68
CA ASP A 114 25.33 -7.38 1.86
C ASP A 114 25.90 -8.56 2.62
N VAL A 115 25.31 -9.72 2.37
CA VAL A 115 25.66 -11.00 2.98
C VAL A 115 27.02 -11.53 2.51
N THR A 116 27.79 -10.72 1.76
CA THR A 116 29.22 -10.93 1.56
C THR A 116 29.98 -10.67 2.87
N GLU A 117 29.77 -11.51 3.87
CA GLU A 117 30.60 -11.48 5.08
C GLU A 117 31.98 -12.03 4.72
N CYS A 118 33.01 -11.24 5.02
CA CYS A 118 34.41 -11.58 4.77
C CYS A 118 35.07 -11.91 6.11
N GLN A 119 35.45 -13.18 6.28
CA GLN A 119 36.17 -13.70 7.45
C GLN A 119 37.54 -14.27 7.05
#